data_AF-A0A800K5R7-F1
#
_entry.id   AF-A0A800K5R7-F1
#
_cell.length_a   1.000
_cell.length_b   1.000
_cell.length_c   1.000
_cell.angle_alpha   90.00
_cell.angle_beta   90.00
_cell.angle_gamma   90.00
#
_symmetry.space_group_name_H-M   'P 1'
#
loop_
_entity.id
_entity.type
_entity.pdbx_description
1 polymer ?
#
loop_
_entity_poly.entity_id
_entity_poly.type
_entity_poly.pdbx_seq_one_letter_code
_entity_poly.pdbx_strand_id
1 'polypeptide(L)'
;MTLPVRVHSTGGLRMVSPGGEGGPVRTERLGMAQTAAASLSSALPQPRTWSDMRRILLITVVTLLRVPLAQAQVAPQPGDLILLGGVLWDGTSDESRANPGVLVRNGTILLVGDVDPAGGDAEVIRLGDDAFIMPGLFDLHAHYAVDLLAEGRVDEYTVNPVLFLANGVTSTFPAGEVDPAEARRGRARVASGEIPGPRIYSSGPYWGSARPGWRHEAMTPDSVRKEATYWALRGVRGFKAKGIRPDQLQALIEVGHEHGITVTGHLDSGVRNSVNPRDAILMGIDRVEHFMGGDAFLGTQSAYASLEAFDLDDATTVARLERQARLFVEQGAYFDATLTAYDYWAGKEAQVYDYWEDERGFLTPFARAEVEQRLPRDPSDQFERIHYMKRRTIKLFYDAGGGDNISLGTDHPSWGEWWSGFGVHRELHAFVLAGIPNAAALRFGTINSARAFGVDARLGTIEAGKYADLLIVRGDPLTTITDTRNAIHVIRSGRVYDPAALFDSVRGRMGPRSEAEADWWKGNLRLGR
;
A
#
# COMPACT_ATOMS: atom_id res chain seq x y z
N MET A 1 -45.05 5.43 -46.07
CA MET A 1 -45.07 5.97 -47.45
C MET A 1 -44.01 7.06 -47.54
N THR A 2 -43.05 6.86 -48.46
CA THR A 2 -42.20 7.85 -49.15
C THR A 2 -41.23 8.76 -48.37
N LEU A 3 -39.93 8.43 -48.56
CA LEU A 3 -38.71 9.26 -48.51
C LEU A 3 -38.71 10.45 -49.50
N PRO A 4 -37.73 11.37 -49.39
CA PRO A 4 -36.53 11.33 -50.26
C PRO A 4 -35.22 11.67 -49.48
N VAL A 5 -34.12 10.90 -49.54
CA VAL A 5 -33.00 10.83 -50.52
C VAL A 5 -32.43 12.15 -51.05
N ARG A 6 -31.18 12.47 -50.67
CA ARG A 6 -30.13 12.99 -51.56
C ARG A 6 -28.73 12.51 -51.14
N VAL A 7 -27.89 12.36 -52.16
CA VAL A 7 -26.62 11.61 -52.27
C VAL A 7 -25.46 12.58 -52.53
N HIS A 8 -24.26 12.28 -52.03
CA HIS A 8 -22.92 12.54 -52.65
C HIS A 8 -21.86 11.73 -51.87
N SER A 9 -21.33 10.60 -52.37
CA SER A 9 -20.19 10.39 -53.30
C SER A 9 -18.84 10.95 -52.81
N THR A 10 -18.02 10.13 -52.12
CA THR A 10 -16.85 9.34 -52.61
C THR A 10 -15.54 10.09 -52.80
N GLY A 11 -14.55 9.73 -51.99
CA GLY A 11 -13.11 9.78 -52.26
C GLY A 11 -12.43 8.95 -51.17
N GLY A 12 -11.59 7.94 -51.41
CA GLY A 12 -10.87 7.52 -52.60
C GLY A 12 -9.51 7.03 -52.11
N LEU A 13 -9.45 5.80 -51.60
CA LEU A 13 -8.20 5.11 -51.24
C LEU A 13 -7.36 4.90 -52.51
N ARG A 14 -6.07 5.22 -52.44
CA ARG A 14 -5.06 4.73 -53.39
C ARG A 14 -4.04 3.87 -52.63
N MET A 15 -4.12 2.57 -52.87
CA MET A 15 -2.97 1.67 -52.82
C MET A 15 -2.21 1.79 -54.13
N VAL A 16 -0.87 1.81 -54.07
CA VAL A 16 0.00 1.50 -55.20
C VAL A 16 1.15 0.63 -54.70
N SER A 17 1.39 -0.46 -55.41
CA SER A 17 2.61 -1.30 -55.46
C SER A 17 2.68 -1.85 -56.89
N PRO A 18 3.75 -2.54 -57.33
CA PRO A 18 5.17 -2.17 -57.35
C PRO A 18 5.77 -2.30 -58.78
N GLY A 19 7.02 -1.91 -58.96
CA GLY A 19 7.85 -2.15 -60.16
C GLY A 19 8.91 -1.05 -60.28
N GLY A 20 10.18 -1.27 -60.59
CA GLY A 20 10.95 -2.41 -61.07
C GLY A 20 12.14 -1.84 -61.88
N GLU A 21 13.29 -2.55 -61.88
CA GLU A 21 14.51 -2.29 -62.69
C GLU A 21 15.47 -1.18 -62.19
N GLY A 22 16.81 -1.30 -62.16
CA GLY A 22 17.74 -2.38 -62.55
C GLY A 22 19.19 -1.85 -62.68
N GLY A 23 20.14 -2.43 -61.93
CA GLY A 23 21.59 -2.52 -62.22
C GLY A 23 22.56 -1.39 -61.76
N PRO A 24 23.89 -1.62 -61.72
CA PRO A 24 24.63 -2.87 -61.53
C PRO A 24 25.75 -2.84 -60.45
N VAL A 25 26.24 -4.05 -60.19
CA VAL A 25 27.39 -4.56 -59.43
C VAL A 25 28.67 -3.71 -59.44
N ARG A 26 29.32 -3.58 -58.27
CA ARG A 26 30.79 -3.55 -58.14
C ARG A 26 31.26 -4.42 -56.97
N THR A 27 31.88 -5.53 -57.33
CA THR A 27 32.72 -6.38 -56.49
C THR A 27 34.13 -5.82 -56.44
N GLU A 28 34.67 -5.54 -55.26
CA GLU A 28 36.12 -5.39 -55.06
C GLU A 28 36.63 -6.45 -54.09
N ARG A 29 37.57 -7.25 -54.59
CA ARG A 29 38.44 -8.16 -53.85
C ARG A 29 39.60 -7.37 -53.26
N LEU A 30 39.90 -7.60 -51.99
CA LEU A 30 41.22 -7.47 -51.35
C LEU A 30 41.21 -8.55 -50.25
N GLY A 31 42.08 -9.54 -50.19
CA GLY A 31 43.51 -9.56 -50.46
C GLY A 31 44.15 -10.10 -49.18
N MET A 32 44.64 -11.34 -49.21
CA MET A 32 45.31 -11.97 -48.08
C MET A 32 46.50 -11.14 -47.59
N ALA A 33 46.67 -11.06 -46.28
CA ALA A 33 47.97 -10.82 -45.66
C ALA A 33 48.16 -11.77 -44.47
N GLN A 34 48.96 -12.80 -44.71
CA GLN A 34 49.65 -13.58 -43.69
C GLN A 34 50.80 -12.75 -43.09
N THR A 35 51.31 -13.23 -41.94
CA THR A 35 52.47 -12.75 -41.12
C THR A 35 52.07 -11.73 -40.06
N ALA A 36 52.31 -11.91 -38.75
CA ALA A 36 53.35 -12.66 -38.06
C ALA A 36 52.81 -13.32 -36.77
N ALA A 37 52.91 -14.65 -36.69
CA ALA A 37 52.89 -15.40 -35.45
C ALA A 37 54.13 -16.31 -35.47
N ALA A 38 55.29 -15.73 -35.14
CA ALA A 38 56.54 -16.45 -34.95
C ALA A 38 57.48 -15.62 -34.09
N SER A 39 57.39 -15.81 -32.78
CA SER A 39 58.53 -16.14 -31.91
C SER A 39 58.08 -16.04 -30.45
N LEU A 40 58.73 -16.86 -29.61
CA LEU A 40 58.52 -17.02 -28.16
C LEU A 40 57.41 -18.00 -27.77
N SER A 41 57.73 -19.30 -27.86
CA SER A 41 57.78 -20.13 -26.65
C SER A 41 58.33 -21.52 -27.01
N SER A 42 59.64 -21.63 -27.10
CA SER A 42 60.34 -22.91 -27.00
C SER A 42 60.89 -23.05 -25.59
N ALA A 43 60.01 -23.27 -24.60
CA ALA A 43 60.38 -23.81 -23.28
C ALA A 43 59.14 -24.10 -22.41
N LEU A 44 58.27 -25.03 -22.80
CA LEU A 44 57.36 -25.65 -21.83
C LEU A 44 57.32 -27.18 -22.04
N PRO A 45 57.48 -27.97 -20.97
CA PRO A 45 57.45 -29.43 -21.06
C PRO A 45 56.04 -29.92 -21.41
N GLN A 46 55.96 -30.88 -22.34
CA GLN A 46 54.70 -31.52 -22.73
C GLN A 46 54.14 -32.33 -21.55
N PRO A 47 52.87 -32.10 -21.13
CA PRO A 47 52.28 -32.78 -20.00
C PRO A 47 52.06 -34.27 -20.30
N ARG A 48 52.48 -35.15 -19.39
CA ARG A 48 52.38 -36.60 -19.56
C ARG A 48 51.10 -37.20 -18.97
N THR A 49 50.27 -36.42 -18.27
CA THR A 49 49.02 -36.92 -17.67
C THR A 49 47.91 -35.85 -17.60
N TRP A 50 46.65 -36.30 -17.61
CA TRP A 50 45.44 -35.46 -17.49
C TRP A 50 45.34 -34.68 -16.16
N SER A 51 46.10 -35.06 -15.13
CA SER A 51 46.16 -34.35 -13.85
C SER A 51 46.94 -33.03 -13.91
N ASP A 52 47.90 -32.89 -14.83
CA ASP A 52 48.75 -31.70 -14.94
C ASP A 52 48.01 -30.53 -15.61
N MET A 53 47.08 -30.81 -16.53
CA MET A 53 46.21 -29.81 -17.17
C MET A 53 45.25 -29.14 -16.17
N ARG A 54 44.79 -29.85 -15.13
CA ARG A 54 43.88 -29.28 -14.11
C ARG A 54 44.56 -28.25 -13.21
N ARG A 55 45.86 -28.39 -12.93
CA ARG A 55 46.58 -27.47 -12.03
C ARG A 55 46.97 -26.16 -12.71
N ILE A 56 47.30 -26.18 -14.00
CA ILE A 56 47.63 -24.97 -14.76
C ILE A 56 46.36 -24.16 -15.07
N LEU A 57 45.24 -24.82 -15.40
CA LEU A 57 43.96 -24.14 -15.63
C LEU A 57 43.38 -23.51 -14.34
N LEU A 58 43.61 -24.12 -13.16
CA LEU A 58 43.17 -23.57 -11.88
C LEU A 58 43.94 -22.31 -11.48
N ILE A 59 45.24 -22.25 -11.75
CA ILE A 59 46.09 -21.11 -11.32
C ILE A 59 45.84 -19.89 -12.22
N THR A 60 45.62 -20.06 -13.52
CA THR A 60 45.32 -18.96 -14.45
C THR A 60 43.90 -18.40 -14.28
N VAL A 61 42.91 -19.22 -13.89
CA VAL A 61 41.54 -18.75 -13.58
C VAL A 61 41.47 -18.05 -12.22
N VAL A 62 42.34 -18.40 -11.26
CA VAL A 62 42.35 -17.77 -9.92
C VAL A 62 43.13 -16.45 -9.88
N THR A 63 44.04 -16.17 -10.82
CA THR A 63 44.80 -14.89 -10.83
C THR A 63 44.18 -13.76 -11.66
N LEU A 64 43.14 -14.02 -12.47
CA LEU A 64 42.46 -12.99 -13.28
C LEU A 64 41.16 -12.43 -12.67
N LEU A 65 40.80 -12.80 -11.44
CA LEU A 65 39.53 -12.40 -10.78
C LEU A 65 39.70 -11.61 -9.48
N ARG A 66 40.80 -10.88 -9.32
CA ARG A 66 40.99 -9.88 -8.24
C ARG A 66 41.37 -8.51 -8.77
N VAL A 67 40.73 -8.06 -9.84
CA VAL A 67 40.57 -6.61 -10.00
C VAL A 67 39.47 -6.24 -8.99
N PRO A 68 39.74 -5.44 -7.95
CA PRO A 68 38.64 -4.85 -7.21
C PRO A 68 37.84 -4.07 -8.25
N LEU A 69 36.60 -4.47 -8.51
CA LEU A 69 35.67 -3.54 -9.13
C LEU A 69 35.62 -2.37 -8.15
N ALA A 70 36.35 -1.31 -8.45
CA ALA A 70 36.07 -0.01 -7.87
C ALA A 70 34.58 0.20 -8.16
N GLN A 71 33.75 0.12 -7.12
CA GLN A 71 32.38 0.60 -7.23
C GLN A 71 32.52 2.03 -7.68
N ALA A 72 32.18 2.31 -8.94
CA ALA A 72 32.20 3.66 -9.45
C ALA A 72 31.31 4.47 -8.52
N GLN A 73 31.92 5.40 -7.80
CA GLN A 73 31.21 6.27 -6.87
C GLN A 73 30.16 7.02 -7.70
N VAL A 74 28.89 6.82 -7.35
CA VAL A 74 27.79 7.39 -8.12
C VAL A 74 27.79 8.89 -7.87
N ALA A 75 28.29 9.66 -8.84
CA ALA A 75 28.29 11.11 -8.76
C ALA A 75 26.85 11.65 -8.79
N PRO A 76 26.49 12.58 -7.89
CA PRO A 76 25.22 13.29 -7.96
C PRO A 76 25.07 14.09 -9.25
N GLN A 77 23.82 14.36 -9.62
CA GLN A 77 23.43 15.08 -10.84
C GLN A 77 22.36 16.12 -10.52
N PRO A 78 22.17 17.14 -11.37
CA PRO A 78 21.05 18.08 -11.22
C PRO A 78 19.71 17.33 -11.14
N GLY A 79 18.91 17.66 -10.13
CA GLY A 79 17.60 17.02 -9.86
C GLY A 79 17.66 15.77 -8.99
N ASP A 80 18.85 15.33 -8.55
CA ASP A 80 18.96 14.36 -7.48
C ASP A 80 18.63 14.99 -6.12
N LEU A 81 18.22 14.14 -5.18
CA LEU A 81 18.06 14.47 -3.77
C LEU A 81 19.03 13.63 -2.94
N ILE A 82 19.75 14.27 -2.01
CA ILE A 82 20.65 13.63 -1.06
C ILE A 82 20.18 13.91 0.36
N LEU A 83 20.03 12.86 1.16
CA LEU A 83 19.76 12.95 2.60
C LEU A 83 21.02 12.61 3.39
N LEU A 84 21.51 13.54 4.20
CA LEU A 84 22.69 13.36 5.06
C LEU A 84 22.33 13.64 6.52
N GLY A 85 22.96 12.91 7.45
CA GLY A 85 22.73 13.06 8.88
C GLY A 85 21.43 12.40 9.36
N GLY A 86 21.20 12.46 10.67
CA GLY A 86 20.10 11.78 11.35
C GLY A 86 20.30 10.27 11.52
N VAL A 87 19.26 9.63 12.02
CA VAL A 87 19.16 8.20 12.28
C VAL A 87 18.29 7.56 11.19
N LEU A 88 18.64 6.37 10.73
CA LEU A 88 17.94 5.64 9.68
C LEU A 88 17.51 4.27 10.19
N TRP A 89 16.22 3.96 10.01
CA TRP A 89 15.66 2.63 10.11
C TRP A 89 15.18 2.18 8.73
N ASP A 90 15.67 1.03 8.27
CA ASP A 90 15.45 0.57 6.90
C ASP A 90 14.09 -0.08 6.65
N GLY A 91 13.32 -0.34 7.71
CA GLY A 91 12.02 -1.00 7.63
C GLY A 91 12.04 -2.49 7.93
N THR A 92 13.19 -3.10 8.22
CA THR A 92 13.31 -4.57 8.39
C THR A 92 13.85 -5.00 9.74
N SER A 93 14.83 -4.28 10.26
CA SER A 93 15.51 -4.61 11.52
C SER A 93 14.73 -4.14 12.76
N ASP A 94 15.14 -4.58 13.94
CA ASP A 94 14.63 -4.06 15.23
C ASP A 94 15.45 -2.86 15.74
N GLU A 95 16.54 -2.50 15.04
CA GLU A 95 17.47 -1.45 15.44
C GLU A 95 17.59 -0.40 14.33
N SER A 96 17.93 0.83 14.71
CA SER A 96 18.30 1.89 13.77
C SER A 96 19.82 2.06 13.71
N ARG A 97 20.30 2.83 12.73
CA ARG A 97 21.72 3.17 12.59
C ARG A 97 21.89 4.63 12.20
N ALA A 98 23.10 5.17 12.39
CA ALA A 98 23.43 6.46 11.79
C ALA A 98 23.20 6.41 10.27
N ASN A 99 22.55 7.44 9.72
CA ASN A 99 22.29 7.53 8.29
C ASN A 99 23.62 7.60 7.52
N PRO A 100 23.99 6.59 6.72
CA PRO A 100 25.24 6.62 5.95
C PRO A 100 25.19 7.60 4.77
N GLY A 101 24.00 8.10 4.41
CA GLY A 101 23.71 8.83 3.19
C GLY A 101 22.66 8.10 2.35
N VAL A 102 21.71 8.85 1.79
CA VAL A 102 20.71 8.33 0.85
C VAL A 102 20.71 9.21 -0.39
N LEU A 103 21.00 8.62 -1.55
CA LEU A 103 20.91 9.30 -2.85
C LEU A 103 19.65 8.83 -3.57
N VAL A 104 18.83 9.79 -3.96
CA VAL A 104 17.58 9.60 -4.69
C VAL A 104 17.71 10.21 -6.07
N ARG A 105 17.35 9.43 -7.10
CA ARG A 105 17.34 9.87 -8.50
C ARG A 105 16.06 9.41 -9.18
N ASN A 106 15.38 10.33 -9.87
CA ASN A 106 14.12 10.05 -10.60
C ASN A 106 13.09 9.31 -9.73
N GLY A 107 12.98 9.71 -8.47
CA GLY A 107 12.03 9.15 -7.51
C GLY A 107 12.35 7.76 -6.97
N THR A 108 13.56 7.23 -7.25
CA THR A 108 14.04 5.93 -6.78
C THR A 108 15.28 6.13 -5.91
N ILE A 109 15.40 5.32 -4.86
CA ILE A 109 16.62 5.26 -4.05
C ILE A 109 17.70 4.61 -4.91
N LEU A 110 18.73 5.37 -5.27
CA LEU A 110 19.83 4.88 -6.10
C LEU A 110 20.92 4.23 -5.23
N LEU A 111 21.17 4.81 -4.05
CA LEU A 111 22.20 4.35 -3.11
C LEU A 111 21.77 4.64 -1.68
N VAL A 112 22.06 3.69 -0.78
CA VAL A 112 22.09 3.89 0.67
C VAL A 112 23.51 3.57 1.12
N GLY A 113 24.28 4.57 1.51
CA GLY A 113 25.71 4.44 1.70
C GLY A 113 26.41 5.79 1.63
N ASP A 114 27.75 5.76 1.60
CA ASP A 114 28.57 6.96 1.49
C ASP A 114 28.27 7.72 0.19
N VAL A 115 27.68 8.91 0.31
CA VAL A 115 27.34 9.81 -0.80
C VAL A 115 28.17 11.07 -0.66
N ASP A 116 28.98 11.39 -1.67
CA ASP A 116 29.66 12.67 -1.74
C ASP A 116 28.64 13.74 -2.20
N PRO A 117 28.29 14.74 -1.36
CA PRO A 117 27.42 15.83 -1.77
C PRO A 117 28.13 16.82 -2.71
N ALA A 118 29.45 16.72 -2.90
CA ALA A 118 30.20 17.57 -3.80
C ALA A 118 30.12 17.03 -5.25
N GLY A 119 29.60 17.87 -6.15
CA GLY A 119 29.55 17.57 -7.58
C GLY A 119 28.14 17.21 -8.05
N GLY A 120 27.59 18.05 -8.93
CA GLY A 120 26.21 17.99 -9.40
C GLY A 120 25.30 18.85 -8.53
N ASP A 121 24.48 19.70 -9.14
CA ASP A 121 23.53 20.61 -8.47
C ASP A 121 22.35 19.84 -7.83
N ALA A 122 22.66 18.85 -6.98
CA ALA A 122 21.69 18.05 -6.25
C ALA A 122 21.09 18.84 -5.08
N GLU A 123 19.83 18.60 -4.77
CA GLU A 123 19.20 19.07 -3.55
C GLU A 123 19.76 18.28 -2.36
N VAL A 124 20.34 18.96 -1.36
CA VAL A 124 20.92 18.30 -0.18
C VAL A 124 20.12 18.69 1.05
N ILE A 125 19.48 17.72 1.69
CA ILE A 125 18.85 17.86 3.00
C ILE A 125 19.82 17.35 4.07
N ARG A 126 20.22 18.25 4.97
CA ARG A 126 21.04 17.92 6.14
C ARG A 126 20.14 17.84 7.37
N LEU A 127 20.04 16.65 7.92
CA LEU A 127 19.22 16.33 9.07
C LEU A 127 20.05 16.41 10.36
N GLY A 128 19.44 16.90 11.44
CA GLY A 128 20.02 16.88 12.77
C GLY A 128 20.00 15.48 13.39
N ASP A 129 20.71 15.31 14.51
CA ASP A 129 20.78 14.04 15.23
C ASP A 129 19.44 13.62 15.86
N ASP A 130 18.49 14.56 16.00
CA ASP A 130 17.12 14.33 16.48
C ASP A 130 16.16 13.85 15.38
N ALA A 131 16.61 13.78 14.13
CA ALA A 131 15.81 13.35 12.99
C ALA A 131 15.94 11.85 12.73
N PHE A 132 14.81 11.20 12.51
CA PHE A 132 14.71 9.77 12.24
C PHE A 132 14.05 9.52 10.89
N ILE A 133 14.75 8.80 10.00
CA ILE A 133 14.32 8.44 8.66
C ILE A 133 13.77 7.02 8.68
N MET A 134 12.57 6.85 8.15
CA MET A 134 11.91 5.55 7.98
C MET A 134 11.21 5.45 6.62
N PRO A 135 10.84 4.24 6.17
CA PRO A 135 9.98 4.10 5.00
C PRO A 135 8.66 4.86 5.19
N GLY A 136 8.13 5.42 4.10
CA GLY A 136 6.82 6.04 4.11
C GLY A 136 5.74 5.03 4.52
N LEU A 137 4.74 5.49 5.26
CA LEU A 137 3.67 4.64 5.77
C LEU A 137 2.72 4.18 4.66
N PHE A 138 2.14 2.99 4.84
CA PHE A 138 1.20 2.37 3.92
C PHE A 138 -0.06 1.89 4.66
N ASP A 139 -1.18 2.59 4.44
CA ASP A 139 -2.51 2.22 4.95
C ASP A 139 -3.26 1.36 3.92
N LEU A 140 -3.47 0.09 4.23
CA LEU A 140 -4.18 -0.86 3.38
C LEU A 140 -5.71 -0.82 3.52
N HIS A 141 -6.26 0.06 4.34
CA HIS A 141 -7.71 0.18 4.54
C HIS A 141 -8.14 1.65 4.66
N ALA A 142 -7.70 2.46 3.70
CA ALA A 142 -7.77 3.91 3.73
C ALA A 142 -9.07 4.45 3.10
N HIS A 143 -10.06 4.79 3.90
CA HIS A 143 -11.29 5.38 3.38
C HIS A 143 -11.14 6.88 3.05
N TYR A 144 -11.53 7.24 1.82
CA TYR A 144 -11.59 8.62 1.31
C TYR A 144 -13.00 9.22 1.41
N ALA A 145 -14.01 8.40 1.68
CA ALA A 145 -15.37 8.87 1.86
C ALA A 145 -15.58 9.40 3.27
N VAL A 146 -16.33 10.49 3.38
CA VAL A 146 -16.66 11.16 4.64
C VAL A 146 -18.17 11.25 4.82
N ASP A 147 -18.66 11.20 6.05
CA ASP A 147 -20.06 11.45 6.39
C ASP A 147 -20.16 12.65 7.34
N LEU A 148 -20.19 13.85 6.76
CA LEU A 148 -20.19 15.09 7.52
C LEU A 148 -21.58 15.53 7.94
N LEU A 149 -22.67 14.91 7.44
CA LEU A 149 -24.05 15.34 7.68
C LEU A 149 -24.91 14.22 8.30
N ALA A 150 -24.33 13.04 8.54
CA ALA A 150 -25.01 11.84 9.05
C ALA A 150 -26.15 11.35 8.15
N GLU A 151 -26.13 11.79 6.89
CA GLU A 151 -27.09 11.43 5.85
C GLU A 151 -26.45 10.54 4.78
N GLY A 152 -25.19 10.17 4.94
CA GLY A 152 -24.49 9.17 4.14
C GLY A 152 -23.17 9.67 3.56
N ARG A 153 -22.39 8.73 3.02
CA ARG A 153 -20.99 8.98 2.67
C ARG A 153 -20.83 9.63 1.28
N VAL A 154 -19.96 10.63 1.20
CA VAL A 154 -19.50 11.29 -0.03
C VAL A 154 -18.00 11.09 -0.17
N ASP A 155 -17.53 10.69 -1.35
CA ASP A 155 -16.09 10.57 -1.61
C ASP A 155 -15.42 11.95 -1.63
N GLU A 156 -14.34 12.08 -0.86
CA GLU A 156 -13.60 13.31 -0.68
C GLU A 156 -12.15 13.08 -1.13
N TYR A 157 -11.82 13.53 -2.34
CA TYR A 157 -10.49 13.39 -2.95
C TYR A 157 -9.79 14.76 -3.12
N THR A 158 -10.21 15.79 -2.40
CA THR A 158 -9.58 17.12 -2.47
C THR A 158 -8.71 17.42 -1.25
N VAL A 159 -9.16 17.08 -0.05
CA VAL A 159 -8.44 17.32 1.21
C VAL A 159 -7.83 16.04 1.75
N ASN A 160 -8.57 14.93 1.79
CA ASN A 160 -8.09 13.66 2.35
C ASN A 160 -6.75 13.19 1.77
N PRO A 161 -6.49 13.22 0.44
CA PRO A 161 -5.18 12.85 -0.10
C PRO A 161 -4.03 13.68 0.48
N VAL A 162 -4.25 14.98 0.68
CA VAL A 162 -3.27 15.90 1.28
C VAL A 162 -3.04 15.54 2.74
N LEU A 163 -4.09 15.24 3.50
CA LEU A 163 -3.98 14.85 4.92
C LEU A 163 -3.22 13.53 5.11
N PHE A 164 -3.44 12.54 4.24
CA PHE A 164 -2.65 11.30 4.24
C PHE A 164 -1.16 11.60 4.03
N LEU A 165 -0.83 12.37 2.99
CA LEU A 165 0.56 12.66 2.68
C LEU A 165 1.23 13.52 3.77
N ALA A 166 0.52 14.49 4.34
CA ALA A 166 1.03 15.33 5.42
C ALA A 166 1.40 14.51 6.67
N ASN A 167 0.66 13.43 6.94
CA ASN A 167 0.95 12.47 8.01
C ASN A 167 1.92 11.35 7.58
N GLY A 168 2.68 11.51 6.50
CA GLY A 168 3.70 10.53 6.10
C GLY A 168 3.16 9.25 5.45
N VAL A 169 1.86 9.17 5.17
CA VAL A 169 1.27 8.07 4.40
C VAL A 169 1.56 8.32 2.91
N THR A 170 2.43 7.49 2.34
CA THR A 170 2.90 7.63 0.95
C THR A 170 2.18 6.69 -0.01
N SER A 171 1.52 5.65 0.51
CA SER A 171 0.71 4.71 -0.26
C SER A 171 -0.58 4.36 0.49
N THR A 172 -1.67 4.17 -0.25
CA THR A 172 -2.96 3.80 0.31
C THR A 172 -3.68 2.77 -0.57
N PHE A 173 -4.45 1.88 0.05
CA PHE A 173 -5.46 1.06 -0.63
C PHE A 173 -6.83 1.33 0.01
N PRO A 174 -7.87 1.70 -0.76
CA PRO A 174 -9.14 2.12 -0.18
C PRO A 174 -9.99 0.98 0.40
N ALA A 175 -9.58 -0.28 0.14
CA ALA A 175 -10.28 -1.49 0.57
C ALA A 175 -11.78 -1.46 0.27
N GLY A 176 -12.13 -1.05 -0.95
CA GLY A 176 -13.47 -1.01 -1.52
C GLY A 176 -13.88 0.39 -1.97
N GLU A 177 -14.08 0.57 -3.28
CA GLU A 177 -14.58 1.82 -3.85
C GLU A 177 -16.09 1.69 -4.10
N VAL A 178 -16.86 2.61 -3.54
CA VAL A 178 -18.32 2.61 -3.73
C VAL A 178 -18.69 3.15 -5.10
N ASP A 179 -18.02 4.22 -5.51
CA ASP A 179 -18.03 4.75 -6.87
C ASP A 179 -16.61 4.69 -7.45
N PRO A 180 -16.26 3.57 -8.12
CA PRO A 180 -14.93 3.41 -8.73
C PRO A 180 -14.62 4.45 -9.83
N ALA A 181 -15.64 5.09 -10.42
CA ALA A 181 -15.43 6.09 -11.45
C ALA A 181 -14.94 7.41 -10.85
N GLU A 182 -15.54 7.87 -9.76
CA GLU A 182 -15.01 9.02 -9.02
C GLU A 182 -13.67 8.70 -8.37
N ALA A 183 -13.52 7.54 -7.74
CA ALA A 183 -12.24 7.14 -7.16
C ALA A 183 -11.12 7.15 -8.21
N ARG A 184 -11.42 6.73 -9.44
CA ARG A 184 -10.49 6.86 -10.59
C ARG A 184 -10.17 8.31 -10.92
N ARG A 185 -11.15 9.23 -10.92
CA ARG A 185 -10.92 10.67 -11.14
C ARG A 185 -10.03 11.27 -10.06
N GLY A 186 -10.35 11.04 -8.79
CA GLY A 186 -9.56 11.51 -7.65
C GLY A 186 -8.11 11.00 -7.70
N ARG A 187 -7.94 9.70 -7.91
CA ARG A 187 -6.62 9.06 -8.09
C ARG A 187 -5.83 9.68 -9.24
N ALA A 188 -6.46 9.98 -10.37
CA ALA A 188 -5.78 10.57 -11.53
C ALA A 188 -5.22 11.96 -11.23
N ARG A 189 -5.96 12.79 -10.47
CA ARG A 189 -5.53 14.13 -10.02
C ARG A 189 -4.33 14.05 -9.06
N VAL A 190 -4.31 13.05 -8.18
CA VAL A 190 -3.16 12.80 -7.30
C VAL A 190 -1.96 12.28 -8.10
N ALA A 191 -2.18 11.33 -9.01
CA ALA A 191 -1.12 10.73 -9.82
C ALA A 191 -0.46 11.73 -10.80
N SER A 192 -1.21 12.70 -11.32
CA SER A 192 -0.68 13.78 -12.17
C SER A 192 0.06 14.87 -11.40
N GLY A 193 -0.06 14.89 -10.06
CA GLY A 193 0.48 15.94 -9.21
C GLY A 193 -0.38 17.20 -9.12
N GLU A 194 -1.62 17.18 -9.62
CA GLU A 194 -2.59 18.27 -9.43
C GLU A 194 -2.92 18.45 -7.94
N ILE A 195 -3.09 17.33 -7.23
CA ILE A 195 -3.29 17.32 -5.77
C ILE A 195 -2.12 16.55 -5.13
N PRO A 196 -1.41 17.15 -4.15
CA PRO A 196 -0.48 16.39 -3.33
C PRO A 196 -1.18 15.23 -2.62
N GLY A 197 -0.63 14.03 -2.70
CA GLY A 197 -1.21 12.88 -2.03
C GLY A 197 -0.38 11.61 -2.14
N PRO A 198 -0.79 10.54 -1.43
CA PRO A 198 -0.17 9.23 -1.54
C PRO A 198 -0.38 8.63 -2.93
N ARG A 199 0.36 7.55 -3.22
CA ARG A 199 -0.02 6.62 -4.28
C ARG A 199 -1.27 5.86 -3.86
N ILE A 200 -2.40 6.13 -4.53
CA ILE A 200 -3.69 5.51 -4.23
C ILE A 200 -3.93 4.31 -5.15
N TYR A 201 -3.84 3.09 -4.63
CA TYR A 201 -4.15 1.86 -5.37
C TYR A 201 -5.64 1.69 -5.59
N SER A 202 -6.03 0.98 -6.65
CA SER A 202 -7.44 0.77 -6.97
C SER A 202 -7.93 -0.56 -6.45
N SER A 203 -9.10 -0.53 -5.80
CA SER A 203 -9.81 -1.73 -5.37
C SER A 203 -10.88 -2.22 -6.35
N GLY A 204 -11.26 -1.36 -7.31
CA GLY A 204 -12.49 -1.55 -8.06
C GLY A 204 -13.72 -1.48 -7.14
N PRO A 205 -14.88 -1.98 -7.60
CA PRO A 205 -16.08 -1.99 -6.77
C PRO A 205 -15.92 -2.95 -5.60
N TYR A 206 -16.76 -2.77 -4.57
CA TYR A 206 -17.02 -3.83 -3.60
C TYR A 206 -17.58 -5.08 -4.29
N TRP A 207 -17.10 -6.24 -3.85
CA TRP A 207 -17.61 -7.55 -4.26
C TRP A 207 -18.47 -8.14 -3.13
N GLY A 208 -19.79 -8.06 -3.27
CA GLY A 208 -20.74 -8.50 -2.25
C GLY A 208 -21.73 -7.41 -1.82
N SER A 209 -22.50 -7.69 -0.76
CA SER A 209 -23.66 -6.90 -0.34
C SER A 209 -23.39 -5.43 0.03
N ALA A 210 -22.13 -5.05 0.29
CA ALA A 210 -21.77 -3.65 0.51
C ALA A 210 -21.80 -2.79 -0.78
N ARG A 211 -21.83 -3.41 -1.96
CA ARG A 211 -21.99 -2.70 -3.22
C ARG A 211 -23.47 -2.36 -3.46
N PRO A 212 -23.81 -1.08 -3.70
CA PRO A 212 -25.16 -0.69 -4.08
C PRO A 212 -25.66 -1.51 -5.29
N GLY A 213 -26.85 -2.11 -5.14
CA GLY A 213 -27.47 -2.91 -6.20
C GLY A 213 -26.93 -4.34 -6.36
N TRP A 214 -26.03 -4.81 -5.50
CA TRP A 214 -25.56 -6.20 -5.54
C TRP A 214 -26.72 -7.18 -5.28
N ARG A 215 -26.87 -8.18 -6.15
CA ARG A 215 -27.84 -9.27 -6.02
C ARG A 215 -27.13 -10.59 -6.20
N HIS A 216 -27.04 -11.39 -5.14
CA HIS A 216 -26.28 -12.64 -5.18
C HIS A 216 -26.75 -13.61 -6.26
N GLU A 217 -28.06 -13.65 -6.52
CA GLU A 217 -28.66 -14.53 -7.52
C GLU A 217 -28.26 -14.12 -8.95
N ALA A 218 -27.95 -12.84 -9.17
CA ALA A 218 -27.49 -12.33 -10.47
C ALA A 218 -25.97 -12.39 -10.62
N MET A 219 -25.22 -12.33 -9.51
CA MET A 219 -23.77 -12.43 -9.49
C MET A 219 -23.33 -13.90 -9.39
N THR A 220 -23.57 -14.68 -10.43
CA THR A 220 -23.03 -16.05 -10.52
C THR A 220 -21.50 -16.03 -10.56
N PRO A 221 -20.80 -17.15 -10.24
CA PRO A 221 -19.34 -17.24 -10.38
C PRO A 221 -18.84 -16.75 -11.75
N ASP A 222 -19.47 -17.13 -12.86
CA ASP A 222 -19.08 -16.67 -14.21
C ASP A 222 -19.24 -15.15 -14.40
N SER A 223 -20.30 -14.57 -13.82
CA SER A 223 -20.53 -13.12 -13.85
C SER A 223 -19.45 -12.40 -13.04
N VAL A 224 -19.11 -12.93 -11.86
CA VAL A 224 -18.02 -12.42 -11.02
C VAL A 224 -16.71 -12.47 -11.78
N ARG A 225 -16.36 -13.60 -12.42
CA ARG A 225 -15.12 -13.71 -13.21
C ARG A 225 -15.06 -12.65 -14.31
N LYS A 226 -16.14 -12.56 -15.11
CA LYS A 226 -16.22 -11.62 -16.23
C LYS A 226 -16.03 -10.17 -15.77
N GLU A 227 -16.71 -9.77 -14.70
CA GLU A 227 -16.59 -8.42 -14.17
C GLU A 227 -15.22 -8.19 -13.50
N ALA A 228 -14.66 -9.18 -12.82
CA ALA A 228 -13.37 -9.06 -12.16
C ALA A 228 -12.25 -8.89 -13.20
N THR A 229 -12.27 -9.67 -14.28
CA THR A 229 -11.36 -9.51 -15.42
C THR A 229 -11.50 -8.12 -16.05
N TYR A 230 -12.74 -7.61 -16.19
CA TYR A 230 -12.99 -6.26 -16.70
C TYR A 230 -12.28 -5.19 -15.85
N TRP A 231 -12.28 -5.33 -14.53
CA TRP A 231 -11.63 -4.39 -13.62
C TRP A 231 -10.11 -4.59 -13.56
N ALA A 232 -9.64 -5.84 -13.56
CA ALA A 232 -8.22 -6.18 -13.62
C ALA A 232 -7.53 -5.53 -14.83
N LEU A 233 -8.14 -5.66 -16.01
CA LEU A 233 -7.65 -5.06 -17.26
C LEU A 233 -7.67 -3.51 -17.27
N ARG A 234 -8.30 -2.88 -16.27
CA ARG A 234 -8.37 -1.41 -16.12
C ARG A 234 -7.50 -0.88 -14.97
N GLY A 235 -6.56 -1.69 -14.49
CA GLY A 235 -5.54 -1.28 -13.54
C GLY A 235 -5.95 -1.41 -12.07
N VAL A 236 -6.99 -2.20 -11.75
CA VAL A 236 -7.24 -2.61 -10.36
C VAL A 236 -6.08 -3.47 -9.86
N ARG A 237 -5.67 -3.26 -8.60
CA ARG A 237 -4.48 -3.91 -8.00
C ARG A 237 -4.77 -4.64 -6.68
N GLY A 238 -5.96 -4.48 -6.13
CA GLY A 238 -6.52 -5.38 -5.12
C GLY A 238 -8.02 -5.49 -5.30
N PHE A 239 -8.66 -6.56 -4.84
CA PHE A 239 -10.13 -6.64 -4.77
C PHE A 239 -10.59 -6.68 -3.32
N LYS A 240 -11.72 -6.02 -3.02
CA LYS A 240 -12.37 -6.09 -1.71
C LYS A 240 -13.68 -6.84 -1.78
N ALA A 241 -13.80 -7.92 -1.03
CA ALA A 241 -15.06 -8.58 -0.77
C ALA A 241 -15.71 -8.13 0.55
N LYS A 242 -17.05 -8.07 0.59
CA LYS A 242 -17.82 -7.83 1.81
C LYS A 242 -19.23 -8.36 1.65
N GLY A 243 -19.60 -9.35 2.48
CA GLY A 243 -20.89 -10.05 2.35
C GLY A 243 -21.03 -10.73 1.00
N ILE A 244 -20.02 -11.52 0.62
CA ILE A 244 -19.95 -12.31 -0.62
C ILE A 244 -20.22 -13.79 -0.32
N ARG A 245 -20.81 -14.54 -1.26
CA ARG A 245 -20.99 -16.00 -1.09
C ARG A 245 -19.67 -16.76 -1.33
N PRO A 246 -19.50 -17.97 -0.77
CA PRO A 246 -18.28 -18.77 -0.96
C PRO A 246 -17.88 -19.03 -2.42
N ASP A 247 -18.83 -19.42 -3.27
CA ASP A 247 -18.61 -19.69 -4.69
C ASP A 247 -18.22 -18.44 -5.48
N GLN A 248 -18.82 -17.29 -5.12
CA GLN A 248 -18.47 -15.98 -5.66
C GLN A 248 -17.08 -15.53 -5.22
N LEU A 249 -16.71 -15.76 -3.96
CA LEU A 249 -15.38 -15.43 -3.44
C LEU A 249 -14.30 -16.27 -4.12
N GLN A 250 -14.52 -17.57 -4.25
CA GLN A 250 -13.59 -18.47 -4.96
C GLN A 250 -13.33 -17.99 -6.38
N ALA A 251 -14.38 -17.62 -7.13
CA ALA A 251 -14.25 -17.07 -8.47
C ALA A 251 -13.48 -15.73 -8.52
N LEU A 252 -13.66 -14.88 -7.51
CA LEU A 252 -12.94 -13.61 -7.39
C LEU A 252 -11.45 -13.82 -7.11
N ILE A 253 -11.11 -14.75 -6.19
CA ILE A 253 -9.73 -15.10 -5.84
C ILE A 253 -8.99 -15.62 -7.07
N GLU A 254 -9.59 -16.55 -7.80
CA GLU A 254 -8.97 -17.13 -9.00
C GLU A 254 -8.64 -16.07 -10.05
N VAL A 255 -9.58 -15.16 -10.36
CA VAL A 255 -9.30 -14.06 -11.31
C VAL A 255 -8.31 -13.06 -10.75
N GLY A 256 -8.34 -12.78 -9.44
CA GLY A 256 -7.34 -11.96 -8.79
C GLY A 256 -5.94 -12.52 -9.05
N HIS A 257 -5.72 -13.78 -8.72
CA HIS A 257 -4.43 -14.45 -8.84
C HIS A 257 -3.97 -14.62 -10.30
N GLU A 258 -4.88 -14.93 -11.23
CA GLU A 258 -4.59 -14.96 -12.68
C GLU A 258 -4.01 -13.62 -13.20
N HIS A 259 -4.35 -12.51 -12.56
CA HIS A 259 -3.89 -11.17 -12.93
C HIS A 259 -2.86 -10.56 -11.96
N GLY A 260 -2.36 -11.32 -10.98
CA GLY A 260 -1.43 -10.82 -9.96
C GLY A 260 -2.04 -9.73 -9.06
N ILE A 261 -3.34 -9.86 -8.77
CA ILE A 261 -4.15 -8.96 -7.94
C ILE A 261 -4.50 -9.69 -6.65
N THR A 262 -4.15 -9.08 -5.52
CA THR A 262 -4.51 -9.58 -4.20
C THR A 262 -6.01 -9.44 -3.91
N VAL A 263 -6.60 -10.35 -3.15
CA VAL A 263 -7.99 -10.27 -2.68
C VAL A 263 -8.01 -10.12 -1.17
N THR A 264 -8.86 -9.21 -0.69
CA THR A 264 -9.11 -9.00 0.73
C THR A 264 -10.60 -9.02 1.05
N GLY A 265 -10.98 -9.36 2.29
CA GLY A 265 -12.38 -9.52 2.67
C GLY A 265 -12.73 -9.01 4.07
N HIS A 266 -13.81 -8.23 4.16
CA HIS A 266 -14.60 -8.16 5.39
C HIS A 266 -15.55 -9.36 5.38
N LEU A 267 -15.15 -10.40 6.11
CA LEU A 267 -15.82 -11.70 6.15
C LEU A 267 -16.58 -11.88 7.47
N ASP A 268 -17.46 -12.88 7.55
CA ASP A 268 -18.27 -13.16 8.75
C ASP A 268 -17.84 -14.53 9.34
N SER A 269 -18.57 -15.12 10.27
CA SER A 269 -18.27 -16.46 10.83
C SER A 269 -18.60 -17.63 9.88
N GLY A 270 -19.11 -17.34 8.67
CA GLY A 270 -19.84 -18.29 7.82
C GLY A 270 -21.37 -18.13 7.90
N VAL A 271 -21.88 -17.28 8.82
CA VAL A 271 -23.31 -17.00 8.93
C VAL A 271 -23.82 -16.11 7.77
N ARG A 272 -25.14 -16.14 7.51
CA ARG A 272 -25.83 -15.27 6.54
C ARG A 272 -25.26 -15.30 5.11
N ASN A 273 -24.78 -16.47 4.68
CA ASN A 273 -24.16 -16.69 3.36
C ASN A 273 -22.89 -15.84 3.11
N SER A 274 -22.19 -15.44 4.17
CA SER A 274 -20.82 -14.94 4.10
C SER A 274 -19.84 -16.09 4.33
N VAL A 275 -18.54 -15.83 4.19
CA VAL A 275 -17.47 -16.82 4.31
C VAL A 275 -16.80 -16.71 5.67
N ASN A 276 -16.45 -17.84 6.31
CA ASN A 276 -15.55 -17.83 7.48
C ASN A 276 -14.11 -17.55 6.99
N PRO A 277 -13.34 -16.65 7.62
CA PRO A 277 -11.94 -16.43 7.25
C PRO A 277 -11.09 -17.69 7.11
N ARG A 278 -11.30 -18.72 7.93
CA ARG A 278 -10.63 -20.03 7.78
C ARG A 278 -10.83 -20.60 6.39
N ASP A 279 -12.08 -20.63 5.94
CA ASP A 279 -12.42 -21.21 4.65
C ASP A 279 -11.92 -20.32 3.51
N ALA A 280 -11.99 -19.00 3.67
CA ALA A 280 -11.43 -18.06 2.69
C ALA A 280 -9.91 -18.18 2.54
N ILE A 281 -9.17 -18.40 3.62
CA ILE A 281 -7.73 -18.67 3.59
C ILE A 281 -7.44 -19.97 2.85
N LEU A 282 -8.23 -21.02 3.09
CA LEU A 282 -8.13 -22.28 2.34
C LEU A 282 -8.50 -22.14 0.85
N MET A 283 -9.31 -21.14 0.49
CA MET A 283 -9.58 -20.77 -0.91
C MET A 283 -8.42 -19.96 -1.55
N GLY A 284 -7.47 -19.46 -0.75
CA GLY A 284 -6.34 -18.66 -1.20
C GLY A 284 -6.52 -17.14 -1.06
N ILE A 285 -7.40 -16.65 -0.19
CA ILE A 285 -7.50 -15.20 0.03
C ILE A 285 -6.18 -14.63 0.59
N ASP A 286 -5.73 -13.50 0.06
CA ASP A 286 -4.44 -12.90 0.44
C ASP A 286 -4.51 -12.16 1.78
N ARG A 287 -5.64 -11.51 2.08
CA ARG A 287 -5.83 -10.75 3.31
C ARG A 287 -7.22 -10.90 3.92
N VAL A 288 -7.31 -10.84 5.24
CA VAL A 288 -8.56 -10.85 5.99
C VAL A 288 -8.62 -9.60 6.87
N GLU A 289 -9.78 -8.95 6.83
CA GLU A 289 -9.99 -7.65 7.44
C GLU A 289 -10.86 -7.81 8.69
N HIS A 290 -10.50 -7.09 9.74
CA HIS A 290 -11.20 -6.93 11.01
C HIS A 290 -11.28 -8.16 11.92
N PHE A 291 -11.57 -9.35 11.39
CA PHE A 291 -11.83 -10.54 12.18
C PHE A 291 -10.97 -11.71 11.73
N MET A 292 -10.24 -12.32 12.67
CA MET A 292 -9.38 -13.47 12.39
C MET A 292 -10.15 -14.71 11.91
N GLY A 293 -11.41 -14.88 12.35
CA GLY A 293 -12.26 -16.03 12.03
C GLY A 293 -11.80 -17.32 12.69
N GLY A 294 -12.01 -18.46 12.02
CA GLY A 294 -11.64 -19.78 12.56
C GLY A 294 -12.73 -20.43 13.39
N ASP A 295 -12.39 -21.57 14.01
CA ASP A 295 -13.30 -22.40 14.80
C ASP A 295 -13.81 -21.71 16.08
N ALA A 296 -13.17 -20.62 16.50
CA ALA A 296 -13.67 -19.78 17.59
C ALA A 296 -14.93 -19.00 17.16
N PHE A 297 -15.07 -18.68 15.88
CA PHE A 297 -16.22 -17.99 15.32
C PHE A 297 -17.30 -19.00 14.93
N LEU A 298 -18.35 -19.10 15.74
CA LEU A 298 -19.43 -20.06 15.52
C LEU A 298 -20.25 -19.67 14.28
N GLY A 299 -20.46 -20.62 13.36
CA GLY A 299 -21.25 -20.40 12.14
C GLY A 299 -22.75 -20.14 12.38
N THR A 300 -23.20 -20.15 13.63
CA THR A 300 -24.58 -19.87 14.05
C THR A 300 -24.82 -18.42 14.42
N GLN A 301 -23.77 -17.58 14.52
CA GLN A 301 -23.87 -16.18 14.93
C GLN A 301 -22.89 -15.31 14.14
N SER A 302 -23.05 -14.00 14.14
CA SER A 302 -22.14 -13.12 13.39
C SER A 302 -20.72 -13.09 13.97
N ALA A 303 -19.76 -12.58 13.21
CA ALA A 303 -18.40 -12.35 13.65
C ALA A 303 -18.34 -11.34 14.81
N TYR A 304 -19.17 -10.30 14.74
CA TYR A 304 -19.36 -9.33 15.84
C TYR A 304 -19.84 -10.03 17.11
N ALA A 305 -20.92 -10.82 17.02
CA ALA A 305 -21.47 -11.55 18.16
C ALA A 305 -20.49 -12.61 18.71
N SER A 306 -19.71 -13.24 17.82
CA SER A 306 -18.67 -14.20 18.23
C SER A 306 -17.59 -13.52 19.04
N LEU A 307 -17.04 -12.42 18.53
CA LEU A 307 -15.95 -11.71 19.17
C LEU A 307 -16.37 -11.06 20.50
N GLU A 308 -17.60 -10.51 20.57
CA GLU A 308 -18.17 -10.00 21.83
C GLU A 308 -18.28 -11.08 22.91
N ALA A 309 -18.54 -12.33 22.50
CA ALA A 309 -18.75 -13.46 23.41
C ALA A 309 -17.47 -14.25 23.75
N PHE A 310 -16.29 -13.82 23.29
CA PHE A 310 -15.05 -14.55 23.56
C PHE A 310 -14.67 -14.54 25.03
N ASP A 311 -14.31 -15.73 25.52
CA ASP A 311 -13.60 -15.92 26.78
C ASP A 311 -12.17 -16.34 26.45
N LEU A 312 -11.22 -15.42 26.65
CA LEU A 312 -9.80 -15.68 26.39
C LEU A 312 -9.08 -16.31 27.59
N ASP A 313 -9.80 -16.61 28.66
CA ASP A 313 -9.30 -17.40 29.78
C ASP A 313 -9.66 -18.89 29.60
N ASP A 314 -10.61 -19.21 28.71
CA ASP A 314 -10.87 -20.57 28.23
C ASP A 314 -9.77 -21.06 27.26
N ALA A 315 -9.03 -22.08 27.70
CA ALA A 315 -7.97 -22.70 26.92
C ALA A 315 -8.45 -23.26 25.56
N THR A 316 -9.73 -23.66 25.45
CA THR A 316 -10.27 -24.16 24.17
C THR A 316 -10.38 -23.05 23.15
N THR A 317 -10.88 -21.88 23.56
CA THR A 317 -10.97 -20.67 22.73
C THR A 317 -9.60 -20.20 22.30
N VAL A 318 -8.64 -20.12 23.24
CA VAL A 318 -7.24 -19.77 22.94
C VAL A 318 -6.65 -20.73 21.90
N ALA A 319 -6.76 -22.04 22.12
CA ALA A 319 -6.22 -23.03 21.19
C ALA A 319 -6.86 -22.98 19.78
N ARG A 320 -8.13 -22.56 19.68
CA ARG A 320 -8.80 -22.33 18.38
C ARG A 320 -8.25 -21.10 17.66
N LEU A 321 -8.02 -20.01 18.38
CA LEU A 321 -7.45 -18.78 17.83
C LEU A 321 -5.99 -18.98 17.40
N GLU A 322 -5.19 -19.70 18.18
CA GLU A 322 -3.82 -20.03 17.81
C GLU A 322 -3.76 -20.93 16.56
N ARG A 323 -4.69 -21.89 16.42
CA ARG A 323 -4.82 -22.68 15.19
C ARG A 323 -5.14 -21.80 13.99
N GLN A 324 -6.04 -20.84 14.17
CA GLN A 324 -6.36 -19.90 13.11
C GLN A 324 -5.14 -19.03 12.76
N ALA A 325 -4.42 -18.49 13.74
CA ALA A 325 -3.20 -17.72 13.51
C ALA A 325 -2.14 -18.52 12.73
N ARG A 326 -1.93 -19.80 13.10
CA ARG A 326 -1.05 -20.69 12.33
C ARG A 326 -1.51 -20.89 10.89
N LEU A 327 -2.82 -21.00 10.65
CA LEU A 327 -3.34 -21.12 9.28
C LEU A 327 -3.01 -19.89 8.42
N PHE A 328 -3.08 -18.68 8.97
CA PHE A 328 -2.64 -17.47 8.25
C PHE A 328 -1.17 -17.59 7.83
N VAL A 329 -0.30 -17.97 8.76
CA VAL A 329 1.15 -18.11 8.51
C VAL A 329 1.43 -19.20 7.48
N GLU A 330 0.84 -20.39 7.66
CA GLU A 330 1.05 -21.56 6.79
C GLU A 330 0.58 -21.30 5.35
N GLN A 331 -0.46 -20.49 5.16
CA GLN A 331 -1.00 -20.16 3.84
C GLN A 331 -0.49 -18.81 3.30
N GLY A 332 0.32 -18.08 4.07
CA GLY A 332 0.84 -16.77 3.67
C GLY A 332 -0.21 -15.65 3.59
N ALA A 333 -1.38 -15.82 4.24
CA ALA A 333 -2.41 -14.80 4.31
C ALA A 333 -2.06 -13.74 5.37
N TYR A 334 -2.52 -12.51 5.17
CA TYR A 334 -2.32 -11.40 6.12
C TYR A 334 -3.59 -11.08 6.91
N PHE A 335 -3.41 -10.67 8.16
CA PHE A 335 -4.47 -10.18 9.03
C PHE A 335 -4.35 -8.67 9.22
N ASP A 336 -5.41 -7.95 8.88
CA ASP A 336 -5.57 -6.54 9.15
C ASP A 336 -6.62 -6.35 10.24
N ALA A 337 -6.19 -5.92 11.43
CA ALA A 337 -7.07 -5.87 12.59
C ALA A 337 -7.95 -4.62 12.64
N THR A 338 -7.56 -3.50 12.03
CA THR A 338 -8.25 -2.20 12.08
C THR A 338 -8.74 -1.85 13.50
N LEU A 339 -7.87 -1.89 14.51
CA LEU A 339 -8.20 -1.71 15.93
C LEU A 339 -8.94 -0.40 16.18
N THR A 340 -8.48 0.68 15.55
CA THR A 340 -9.01 2.03 15.71
C THR A 340 -10.43 2.18 15.14
N ALA A 341 -10.79 1.49 14.06
CA ALA A 341 -12.16 1.49 13.54
C ALA A 341 -13.20 1.05 14.59
N TYR A 342 -12.80 0.18 15.53
CA TYR A 342 -13.67 -0.30 16.60
C TYR A 342 -13.60 0.61 17.83
N ASP A 343 -12.41 1.12 18.17
CA ASP A 343 -12.29 2.05 19.30
C ASP A 343 -13.01 3.38 19.04
N TYR A 344 -13.13 3.79 17.77
CA TYR A 344 -13.87 4.99 17.36
C TYR A 344 -15.31 4.99 17.89
N TRP A 345 -15.96 3.83 17.82
CA TRP A 345 -17.32 3.59 18.31
C TRP A 345 -17.37 3.17 19.78
N ALA A 346 -16.23 2.93 20.40
CA ALA A 346 -16.09 2.62 21.81
C ALA A 346 -15.73 3.88 22.61
N GLY A 347 -14.97 3.69 23.68
CA GLY A 347 -14.52 4.74 24.59
C GLY A 347 -13.55 5.74 23.97
N LYS A 348 -12.93 5.43 22.80
CA LYS A 348 -11.90 6.26 22.16
C LYS A 348 -10.77 6.55 23.13
N GLU A 349 -9.92 5.55 23.36
CA GLU A 349 -8.87 5.63 24.38
C GLU A 349 -8.07 6.93 24.23
N ALA A 350 -8.01 7.73 25.30
CA ALA A 350 -7.48 9.10 25.25
C ALA A 350 -6.05 9.18 24.67
N GLN A 351 -5.22 8.17 24.94
CA GLN A 351 -3.85 8.07 24.43
C GLN A 351 -3.79 7.88 22.90
N VAL A 352 -4.80 7.20 22.33
CA VAL A 352 -4.93 6.92 20.89
C VAL A 352 -5.58 8.10 20.17
N TYR A 353 -6.60 8.71 20.78
CA TYR A 353 -7.42 9.76 20.17
C TYR A 353 -7.03 11.20 20.55
N ASP A 354 -5.85 11.38 21.16
CA ASP A 354 -5.24 12.69 21.36
C ASP A 354 -5.07 13.45 20.04
N TYR A 355 -5.05 14.78 20.12
CA TYR A 355 -4.88 15.69 19.00
C TYR A 355 -3.45 16.24 18.98
N TRP A 356 -2.74 16.03 17.88
CA TRP A 356 -1.49 16.73 17.57
C TRP A 356 -1.66 17.81 16.50
N GLU A 357 -2.90 17.99 16.02
CA GLU A 357 -3.32 18.98 15.05
C GLU A 357 -4.81 19.33 15.27
N ASP A 358 -5.26 20.55 14.93
CA ASP A 358 -6.69 20.88 14.86
C ASP A 358 -7.31 20.20 13.63
N GLU A 359 -7.64 18.92 13.78
CA GLU A 359 -8.25 18.10 12.75
C GLU A 359 -9.57 18.71 12.26
N ARG A 360 -10.42 19.22 13.16
CA ARG A 360 -11.67 19.89 12.75
C ARG A 360 -11.41 21.22 12.02
N GLY A 361 -10.21 21.79 12.13
CA GLY A 361 -9.77 22.97 11.38
C GLY A 361 -9.65 22.76 9.87
N PHE A 362 -9.71 21.51 9.37
CA PHE A 362 -9.77 21.23 7.94
C PHE A 362 -11.17 21.40 7.34
N LEU A 363 -12.21 21.39 8.17
CA LEU A 363 -13.59 21.60 7.73
C LEU A 363 -13.84 23.05 7.34
N THR A 364 -14.69 23.27 6.34
CA THR A 364 -15.29 24.59 6.11
C THR A 364 -16.01 25.05 7.40
N PRO A 365 -16.17 26.37 7.62
CA PRO A 365 -16.89 26.86 8.79
C PRO A 365 -18.31 26.28 8.93
N PHE A 366 -19.01 26.10 7.80
CA PHE A 366 -20.34 25.50 7.79
C PHE A 366 -20.29 24.01 8.19
N ALA A 367 -19.44 23.20 7.53
CA ALA A 367 -19.33 21.78 7.85
C ALA A 367 -18.87 21.53 9.28
N ARG A 368 -17.98 22.38 9.81
CA ARG A 368 -17.54 22.35 11.20
C ARG A 368 -18.71 22.55 12.16
N ALA A 369 -19.52 23.58 11.93
CA ALA A 369 -20.70 23.85 12.75
C ALA A 369 -21.69 22.67 12.74
N GLU A 370 -21.91 22.04 11.58
CA GLU A 370 -22.78 20.87 11.47
C GLU A 370 -22.23 19.67 12.22
N VAL A 371 -20.93 19.41 12.13
CA VAL A 371 -20.27 18.29 12.84
C VAL A 371 -20.31 18.52 14.35
N GLU A 372 -19.95 19.71 14.82
CA GLU A 372 -19.86 20.04 16.25
C GLU A 372 -21.22 19.95 16.97
N GLN A 373 -22.33 20.21 16.29
CA GLN A 373 -23.69 20.01 16.84
C GLN A 373 -23.99 18.56 17.26
N ARG A 374 -23.22 17.58 16.77
CA ARG A 374 -23.40 16.15 17.04
C ARG A 374 -22.28 15.56 17.89
N LEU A 375 -21.47 16.41 18.52
CA LEU A 375 -20.40 16.02 19.43
C LEU A 375 -20.75 16.36 20.89
N PRO A 376 -20.27 15.56 21.87
CA PRO A 376 -19.60 14.27 21.68
C PRO A 376 -20.59 13.18 21.22
N ARG A 377 -20.07 12.11 20.63
CA ARG A 377 -20.87 10.92 20.28
C ARG A 377 -20.82 9.90 21.39
N ASP A 378 -21.99 9.33 21.70
CA ASP A 378 -22.11 8.29 22.70
C ASP A 378 -21.33 7.03 22.27
N PRO A 379 -20.51 6.46 23.16
CA PRO A 379 -19.85 5.19 22.91
C PRO A 379 -20.88 4.03 22.86
N SER A 380 -20.52 2.96 22.19
CA SER A 380 -21.28 1.71 22.15
C SER A 380 -20.62 0.66 23.04
N ASP A 381 -21.37 0.19 24.05
CA ASP A 381 -20.94 -0.90 24.94
C ASP A 381 -20.47 -2.14 24.17
N GLN A 382 -21.15 -2.49 23.07
CA GLN A 382 -20.78 -3.62 22.24
C GLN A 382 -19.40 -3.38 21.59
N PHE A 383 -19.18 -2.19 21.00
CA PHE A 383 -17.88 -1.88 20.40
C PHE A 383 -16.77 -1.77 21.44
N GLU A 384 -17.08 -1.38 22.68
CA GLU A 384 -16.12 -1.37 23.78
C GLU A 384 -15.64 -2.78 24.14
N ARG A 385 -16.57 -3.74 24.27
CA ARG A 385 -16.22 -5.16 24.47
C ARG A 385 -15.44 -5.72 23.29
N ILE A 386 -15.88 -5.43 22.07
CA ILE A 386 -15.20 -5.88 20.85
C ILE A 386 -13.79 -5.32 20.77
N HIS A 387 -13.61 -4.01 20.98
CA HIS A 387 -12.28 -3.38 20.93
C HIS A 387 -11.32 -4.00 21.96
N TYR A 388 -11.80 -4.23 23.19
CA TYR A 388 -11.04 -4.93 24.22
C TYR A 388 -10.61 -6.34 23.77
N MET A 389 -11.51 -7.11 23.17
CA MET A 389 -11.18 -8.44 22.62
C MET A 389 -10.24 -8.37 21.41
N LYS A 390 -10.38 -7.36 20.54
CA LYS A 390 -9.48 -7.17 19.39
C LYS A 390 -8.03 -6.95 19.81
N ARG A 391 -7.78 -6.15 20.84
CA ARG A 391 -6.42 -5.93 21.38
C ARG A 391 -5.80 -7.23 21.89
N ARG A 392 -6.56 -8.05 22.61
CA ARG A 392 -6.06 -9.35 23.11
C ARG A 392 -5.84 -10.35 21.97
N THR A 393 -6.72 -10.39 20.98
CA THR A 393 -6.62 -11.34 19.85
C THR A 393 -5.50 -10.99 18.87
N ILE A 394 -5.22 -9.71 18.61
CA ILE A 394 -4.05 -9.33 17.80
C ILE A 394 -2.74 -9.64 18.52
N LYS A 395 -2.68 -9.45 19.84
CA LYS A 395 -1.51 -9.84 20.64
C LYS A 395 -1.29 -11.35 20.63
N LEU A 396 -2.36 -12.13 20.78
CA LEU A 396 -2.31 -13.59 20.64
C LEU A 396 -1.81 -14.01 19.25
N PHE A 397 -2.30 -13.38 18.19
CA PHE A 397 -1.84 -13.66 16.82
C PHE A 397 -0.34 -13.42 16.67
N TYR A 398 0.14 -12.29 17.20
CA TYR A 398 1.56 -11.96 17.21
C TYR A 398 2.39 -12.99 18.01
N ASP A 399 1.95 -13.32 19.23
CA ASP A 399 2.63 -14.28 20.11
C ASP A 399 2.65 -15.71 19.56
N ALA A 400 1.66 -16.06 18.74
CA ALA A 400 1.61 -17.32 18.00
C ALA A 400 2.57 -17.37 16.79
N GLY A 401 3.39 -16.33 16.59
CA GLY A 401 4.37 -16.23 15.49
C GLY A 401 3.83 -15.53 14.23
N GLY A 402 2.64 -14.93 14.30
CA GLY A 402 1.99 -14.29 13.15
C GLY A 402 2.47 -12.87 12.83
N GLY A 403 3.49 -12.34 13.51
CA GLY A 403 3.91 -10.93 13.38
C GLY A 403 4.19 -10.49 11.93
N ASP A 404 4.83 -11.31 11.12
CA ASP A 404 5.13 -11.00 9.70
C ASP A 404 3.91 -11.06 8.78
N ASN A 405 2.78 -11.57 9.29
CA ASN A 405 1.49 -11.67 8.62
C ASN A 405 0.47 -10.64 9.16
N ILE A 406 0.89 -9.66 9.96
CA ILE A 406 0.03 -8.53 10.34
C ILE A 406 0.32 -7.36 9.40
N SER A 407 -0.73 -6.82 8.78
CA SER A 407 -0.68 -5.56 8.02
C SER A 407 -1.40 -4.42 8.76
N LEU A 408 -1.17 -3.19 8.31
CA LEU A 408 -1.86 -2.02 8.84
C LEU A 408 -2.92 -1.50 7.88
N GLY A 409 -4.14 -1.41 8.39
CA GLY A 409 -5.26 -0.70 7.81
C GLY A 409 -6.06 0.01 8.90
N THR A 410 -6.65 1.15 8.56
CA THR A 410 -7.37 1.96 9.56
C THR A 410 -8.88 1.74 9.54
N ASP A 411 -9.49 1.53 8.37
CA ASP A 411 -10.96 1.53 8.15
C ASP A 411 -11.64 2.73 8.84
N HIS A 412 -10.96 3.89 8.80
CA HIS A 412 -11.38 5.05 9.58
C HIS A 412 -12.76 5.56 9.10
N PRO A 413 -13.78 5.68 9.98
CA PRO A 413 -15.14 6.01 9.54
C PRO A 413 -15.32 7.40 8.93
N SER A 414 -14.47 8.37 9.28
CA SER A 414 -14.48 9.77 8.80
C SER A 414 -15.81 10.53 8.98
N TRP A 415 -16.27 10.70 10.23
CA TRP A 415 -17.51 11.44 10.57
C TRP A 415 -17.25 12.88 11.04
N GLY A 416 -16.09 13.45 10.70
CA GLY A 416 -15.80 14.86 10.94
C GLY A 416 -15.11 15.21 12.26
N GLU A 417 -14.98 14.27 13.19
CA GLU A 417 -14.26 14.52 14.46
C GLU A 417 -12.76 14.26 14.34
N TRP A 418 -12.40 13.10 13.78
CA TRP A 418 -11.04 12.71 13.40
C TRP A 418 -11.01 12.27 11.93
N TRP A 419 -9.84 12.24 11.32
CA TRP A 419 -9.65 12.00 9.88
C TRP A 419 -8.79 10.79 9.54
N SER A 420 -9.09 10.18 8.39
CA SER A 420 -8.38 9.00 7.90
C SER A 420 -6.87 9.25 7.75
N GLY A 421 -6.46 10.46 7.35
CA GLY A 421 -5.04 10.82 7.21
C GLY A 421 -4.23 10.66 8.50
N PHE A 422 -4.87 10.79 9.65
CA PHE A 422 -4.25 10.69 10.97
C PHE A 422 -4.37 9.27 11.56
N GLY A 423 -5.24 8.43 10.97
CA GLY A 423 -5.59 7.11 11.48
C GLY A 423 -4.39 6.16 11.61
N VAL A 424 -3.41 6.24 10.71
CA VAL A 424 -2.22 5.36 10.73
C VAL A 424 -1.45 5.47 12.06
N HIS A 425 -1.29 6.68 12.59
CA HIS A 425 -0.56 6.91 13.85
C HIS A 425 -1.36 6.41 15.05
N ARG A 426 -2.69 6.46 14.97
CA ARG A 426 -3.59 5.92 15.98
C ARG A 426 -3.54 4.40 15.98
N GLU A 427 -3.52 3.78 14.81
CA GLU A 427 -3.44 2.33 14.64
C GLU A 427 -2.09 1.79 15.13
N LEU A 428 -0.98 2.45 14.78
CA LEU A 428 0.35 2.16 15.33
C LEU A 428 0.37 2.21 16.86
N HIS A 429 -0.21 3.27 17.44
CA HIS A 429 -0.28 3.40 18.89
C HIS A 429 -1.17 2.31 19.51
N ALA A 430 -2.30 1.97 18.89
CA ALA A 430 -3.20 0.91 19.35
C ALA A 430 -2.52 -0.47 19.34
N PHE A 431 -1.67 -0.78 18.35
CA PHE A 431 -0.86 -2.00 18.37
C PHE A 431 0.10 -2.03 19.56
N VAL A 432 0.80 -0.93 19.83
CA VAL A 432 1.74 -0.85 20.96
C VAL A 432 1.02 -0.99 22.29
N LEU A 433 -0.15 -0.36 22.44
CA LEU A 433 -1.01 -0.52 23.61
C LEU A 433 -1.57 -1.95 23.73
N ALA A 434 -1.68 -2.71 22.64
CA ALA A 434 -1.98 -4.15 22.68
C ALA A 434 -0.77 -5.01 23.12
N GLY A 435 0.40 -4.42 23.34
CA GLY A 435 1.63 -5.10 23.76
C GLY A 435 2.53 -5.52 22.59
N ILE A 436 2.29 -5.02 21.39
CA ILE A 436 3.17 -5.25 20.23
C ILE A 436 4.40 -4.34 20.34
N PRO A 437 5.64 -4.82 20.15
CA PRO A 437 6.82 -3.97 20.11
C PRO A 437 6.77 -2.92 18.99
N ASN A 438 7.31 -1.72 19.24
CA ASN A 438 7.28 -0.62 18.28
C ASN A 438 7.83 -1.00 16.90
N ALA A 439 8.99 -1.68 16.84
CA ALA A 439 9.60 -2.12 15.58
C ALA A 439 8.65 -3.01 14.76
N ALA A 440 7.91 -3.91 15.41
CA ALA A 440 6.91 -4.74 14.76
C ALA A 440 5.72 -3.90 14.26
N ALA A 441 5.18 -3.00 15.10
CA ALA A 441 4.09 -2.10 14.69
C ALA A 441 4.48 -1.25 13.47
N LEU A 442 5.71 -0.70 13.44
CA LEU A 442 6.22 0.05 12.29
C LEU A 442 6.34 -0.82 11.04
N ARG A 443 6.75 -2.10 11.17
CA ARG A 443 6.75 -3.06 10.05
C ARG A 443 5.34 -3.30 9.50
N PHE A 444 4.33 -3.35 10.37
CA PHE A 444 2.92 -3.51 9.95
C PHE A 444 2.51 -2.40 9.00
N GLY A 445 2.88 -1.15 9.32
CA GLY A 445 2.62 0.04 8.50
C GLY A 445 3.59 0.27 7.32
N THR A 446 4.56 -0.62 7.08
CA THR A 446 5.59 -0.44 6.04
C THR A 446 5.77 -1.72 5.22
N ILE A 447 6.79 -2.53 5.53
CA ILE A 447 7.16 -3.69 4.72
C ILE A 447 6.09 -4.80 4.74
N ASN A 448 5.40 -5.02 5.85
CA ASN A 448 4.35 -6.04 5.90
C ASN A 448 3.17 -5.63 5.03
N SER A 449 2.69 -4.37 5.11
CA SER A 449 1.67 -3.86 4.19
C SER A 449 2.13 -3.94 2.72
N ALA A 450 3.40 -3.64 2.42
CA ALA A 450 3.91 -3.77 1.06
C ALA A 450 3.91 -5.23 0.55
N ARG A 451 4.26 -6.20 1.40
CA ARG A 451 4.22 -7.64 1.09
C ARG A 451 2.78 -8.14 0.96
N ALA A 452 1.92 -7.78 1.91
CA ALA A 452 0.50 -8.11 1.91
C ALA A 452 -0.23 -7.63 0.66
N PHE A 453 0.28 -6.59 0.01
CA PHE A 453 -0.26 -6.03 -1.22
C PHE A 453 0.51 -6.45 -2.49
N GLY A 454 1.62 -7.19 -2.37
CA GLY A 454 2.44 -7.66 -3.48
C GLY A 454 3.23 -6.56 -4.21
N VAL A 455 3.71 -5.55 -3.48
CA VAL A 455 4.46 -4.40 -4.03
C VAL A 455 5.77 -4.11 -3.28
N ASP A 456 6.20 -5.00 -2.40
CA ASP A 456 7.41 -4.93 -1.59
C ASP A 456 8.71 -4.86 -2.41
N ALA A 457 8.71 -5.36 -3.64
CA ALA A 457 9.81 -5.16 -4.57
C ALA A 457 10.11 -3.68 -4.87
N ARG A 458 9.16 -2.77 -4.61
CA ARG A 458 9.28 -1.33 -4.91
C ARG A 458 9.04 -0.41 -3.71
N LEU A 459 8.50 -0.91 -2.61
CA LEU A 459 8.02 -0.13 -1.46
C LEU A 459 8.32 -0.82 -0.13
N GLY A 460 8.12 -0.11 0.98
CA GLY A 460 8.09 -0.65 2.33
C GLY A 460 9.45 -0.70 3.05
N THR A 461 10.57 -0.46 2.36
CA THR A 461 11.91 -0.38 2.96
C THR A 461 12.78 0.67 2.28
N ILE A 462 13.86 1.08 2.95
CA ILE A 462 14.88 1.99 2.41
C ILE A 462 16.01 1.15 1.79
N GLU A 463 15.81 0.77 0.54
CA GLU A 463 16.75 -0.06 -0.22
C GLU A 463 16.96 0.48 -1.64
N ALA A 464 18.17 0.29 -2.18
CA ALA A 464 18.47 0.68 -3.56
C ALA A 464 17.52 -0.03 -4.55
N GLY A 465 17.01 0.72 -5.53
CA GLY A 465 16.04 0.26 -6.52
C GLY A 465 14.57 0.42 -6.13
N LYS A 466 14.26 0.70 -4.86
CA LYS A 466 12.89 0.99 -4.40
C LYS A 466 12.55 2.47 -4.57
N TYR A 467 11.25 2.78 -4.60
CA TYR A 467 10.82 4.19 -4.65
C TYR A 467 11.29 4.92 -3.39
N ALA A 468 11.70 6.17 -3.56
CA ALA A 468 12.01 7.06 -2.46
C ALA A 468 10.71 7.59 -1.84
N ASP A 469 10.04 6.70 -1.13
CA ASP A 469 8.86 6.97 -0.31
C ASP A 469 9.31 6.89 1.15
N LEU A 470 9.54 8.04 1.78
CA LEU A 470 10.20 8.17 3.09
C LEU A 470 9.40 9.11 4.00
N LEU A 471 9.42 8.82 5.29
CA LEU A 471 8.95 9.70 6.36
C LEU A 471 10.15 10.06 7.24
N ILE A 472 10.35 11.34 7.49
CA ILE A 472 11.37 11.86 8.40
C ILE A 472 10.64 12.55 9.55
N VAL A 473 10.90 12.10 10.77
CA VAL A 473 10.28 12.62 12.00
C VAL A 473 11.32 13.15 12.97
N ARG A 474 10.87 13.96 13.93
CA ARG A 474 11.66 14.27 15.13
C ARG A 474 11.37 13.26 16.24
N GLY A 475 12.43 12.75 16.87
CA GLY A 475 12.33 11.69 17.88
C GLY A 475 12.58 10.30 17.30
N ASP A 476 12.40 9.27 18.10
CA ASP A 476 12.71 7.88 17.74
C ASP A 476 11.48 6.97 17.90
N PRO A 477 10.76 6.69 16.79
CA PRO A 477 9.64 5.75 16.77
C PRO A 477 9.92 4.34 17.29
N LEU A 478 11.17 3.85 17.28
CA LEU A 478 11.51 2.54 17.83
C LEU A 478 11.45 2.55 19.35
N THR A 479 11.64 3.72 19.97
CA THR A 479 11.53 3.93 21.42
C THR A 479 10.14 4.45 21.82
N THR A 480 9.64 5.46 21.12
CA THR A 480 8.37 6.13 21.39
C THR A 480 7.52 6.16 20.14
N ILE A 481 6.55 5.24 20.00
CA ILE A 481 5.76 5.09 18.77
C ILE A 481 5.02 6.37 18.33
N THR A 482 4.65 7.23 19.27
CA THR A 482 3.97 8.50 18.99
C THR A 482 4.87 9.54 18.32
N ASP A 483 6.19 9.36 18.31
CA ASP A 483 7.12 10.22 17.56
C ASP A 483 6.86 10.18 16.06
N THR A 484 6.18 9.14 15.56
CA THR A 484 5.70 9.09 14.17
C THR A 484 4.81 10.30 13.80
N ARG A 485 4.17 10.96 14.78
CA ARG A 485 3.33 12.15 14.59
C ARG A 485 4.14 13.42 14.32
N ASN A 486 5.44 13.43 14.64
CA ASN A 486 6.33 14.60 14.55
C ASN A 486 6.98 14.70 13.17
N ALA A 487 6.21 14.58 12.10
CA ALA A 487 6.72 14.62 10.73
C ALA A 487 7.36 15.99 10.40
N ILE A 488 8.60 15.97 9.93
CA ILE A 488 9.33 17.17 9.47
C ILE A 488 9.51 17.19 7.95
N HIS A 489 9.64 16.02 7.31
CA HIS A 489 9.61 15.88 5.86
C HIS A 489 8.90 14.61 5.47
N VAL A 490 8.14 14.68 4.37
CA VAL A 490 7.59 13.50 3.70
C VAL A 490 8.11 13.50 2.28
N ILE A 491 8.70 12.39 1.85
CA ILE A 491 9.23 12.23 0.50
C ILE A 491 8.36 11.20 -0.19
N ARG A 492 7.76 11.55 -1.32
CA ARG A 492 6.96 10.63 -2.14
C ARG A 492 7.54 10.61 -3.54
N SER A 493 8.02 9.43 -3.96
CA SER A 493 8.71 9.21 -5.23
C SER A 493 9.79 10.28 -5.46
N GLY A 494 10.61 10.51 -4.42
CA GLY A 494 11.72 11.46 -4.40
C GLY A 494 11.36 12.93 -4.35
N ARG A 495 10.07 13.29 -4.40
CA ARG A 495 9.63 14.67 -4.20
C ARG A 495 9.45 14.96 -2.71
N VAL A 496 10.11 16.00 -2.23
CA VAL A 496 10.05 16.45 -0.83
C VAL A 496 8.80 17.31 -0.61
N TYR A 497 8.12 17.06 0.51
CA TYR A 497 6.97 17.81 0.98
C TYR A 497 7.19 18.24 2.43
N ASP A 498 6.75 19.45 2.74
CA ASP A 498 6.65 19.98 4.10
C ASP A 498 5.24 19.66 4.66
N PRO A 499 5.13 18.81 5.71
CA PRO A 499 3.85 18.48 6.34
C PRO A 499 3.02 19.68 6.78
N ALA A 500 3.65 20.70 7.37
CA ALA A 500 2.94 21.88 7.88
C ALA A 500 2.34 22.68 6.70
N ALA A 501 3.13 22.87 5.64
CA ALA A 501 2.65 23.52 4.42
C ALA A 501 1.50 22.74 3.76
N LEU A 502 1.55 21.39 3.79
CA LEU A 502 0.45 20.56 3.29
C LEU A 502 -0.82 20.77 4.12
N PHE A 503 -0.75 20.71 5.46
CA PHE A 503 -1.91 20.98 6.31
C PHE A 503 -2.50 22.36 6.07
N ASP A 504 -1.66 23.41 6.05
CA ASP A 504 -2.09 24.78 5.81
C ASP A 504 -2.76 24.96 4.44
N SER A 505 -2.31 24.22 3.43
CA SER A 505 -2.87 24.29 2.08
C SER A 505 -4.34 23.82 2.01
N VAL A 506 -4.85 23.10 3.00
CA VAL A 506 -6.21 22.53 3.00
C VAL A 506 -7.08 22.92 4.21
N ARG A 507 -6.58 23.76 5.12
CA ARG A 507 -7.37 24.34 6.23
C ARG A 507 -8.66 24.98 5.71
N GLY A 508 -9.78 24.68 6.37
CA GLY A 508 -11.06 25.31 6.06
C GLY A 508 -11.72 24.88 4.75
N ARG A 509 -11.28 23.78 4.11
CA ARG A 509 -11.71 23.42 2.74
C ARG A 509 -12.58 22.18 2.62
N MET A 510 -12.61 21.31 3.63
CA MET A 510 -13.35 20.04 3.56
C MET A 510 -14.83 20.24 3.91
N GLY A 511 -15.72 19.74 3.05
CA GLY A 511 -17.16 19.76 3.28
C GLY A 511 -17.93 20.91 2.61
N PRO A 512 -19.27 20.95 2.74
CA PRO A 512 -20.11 22.00 2.16
C PRO A 512 -19.84 23.36 2.81
N ARG A 513 -19.94 24.45 2.05
CA ARG A 513 -19.74 25.84 2.53
C ARG A 513 -21.02 26.56 2.92
N SER A 514 -22.18 26.00 2.60
CA SER A 514 -23.50 26.57 2.85
C SER A 514 -24.57 25.47 2.87
N GLU A 515 -25.76 25.81 3.32
CA GLU A 515 -26.93 24.90 3.28
C GLU A 515 -27.21 24.38 1.87
N ALA A 516 -27.12 25.25 0.86
CA ALA A 516 -27.36 24.86 -0.54
C ALA A 516 -26.32 23.83 -1.05
N GLU A 517 -25.06 23.95 -0.63
CA GLU A 517 -24.07 22.90 -0.92
C GLU A 517 -24.34 21.64 -0.09
N ALA A 518 -24.79 21.78 1.15
CA ALA A 518 -25.13 20.65 2.02
C ALA A 518 -26.25 19.79 1.42
N ASP A 519 -27.26 20.40 0.80
CA ASP A 519 -28.32 19.67 0.09
C ASP A 519 -27.78 18.82 -1.07
N TRP A 520 -26.79 19.32 -1.81
CA TRP A 520 -26.11 18.53 -2.84
C TRP A 520 -25.33 17.36 -2.21
N TRP A 521 -24.67 17.58 -1.07
CA TRP A 521 -23.95 16.53 -0.34
C TRP A 521 -24.90 15.42 0.12
N LYS A 522 -26.05 15.77 0.70
CA LYS A 522 -27.12 14.84 1.11
C LYS A 522 -27.72 14.07 -0.07
N GLY A 523 -27.73 14.64 -1.28
CA GLY A 523 -28.27 13.99 -2.48
C GLY A 523 -27.30 13.06 -3.22
N ASN A 524 -25.99 13.13 -2.96
CA ASN A 524 -24.94 12.35 -3.64
C ASN A 524 -24.38 11.23 -2.76
N LEU A 525 -25.25 10.56 -2.02
CA LEU A 525 -24.92 9.47 -1.11
C LEU A 525 -24.39 8.26 -1.89
N ARG A 526 -23.24 7.74 -1.45
CA ARG A 526 -22.63 6.56 -2.05
C ARG A 526 -22.91 5.31 -1.22
N LEU A 527 -22.89 5.45 0.11
CA LEU A 527 -23.38 4.46 1.05
C LEU A 527 -24.42 5.15 1.95
N GLY A 528 -25.70 4.99 1.60
CA GLY A 528 -26.82 5.35 2.47
C GLY A 528 -27.01 4.30 3.56
N ARG A 529 -27.71 4.67 4.63
CA ARG A 529 -28.12 3.73 5.70
C ARG A 529 -29.19 2.76 5.24
#